data_AF-A0A1G4W4E0-F1
#
_entry.id   AF-A0A1G4W4E0-F1
#
_cell.length_a   1.000
_cell.length_b   1.000
_cell.length_c   1.000
_cell.angle_alpha   90.00
_cell.angle_beta   90.00
_cell.angle_gamma   90.00
#
_symmetry.space_group_name_H-M   'P 1'
#
loop_
_entity.id
_entity.type
_entity.pdbx_description
1 polymer ?
#
loop_
_entity_poly.entity_id
_entity_poly.type
_entity_poly.pdbx_seq_one_letter_code
_entity_poly.pdbx_strand_id
1 'polypeptide(L)'
;MSETRDDVGVVQDLGWGRLVFGQTFDDPAEFGTALRAEASGRRDIGMYLDAPHVFVALHPQEFFIDPSFTYRLTFDDRGEFWPGEVPGVVVRPVQSPADCAAINEIYLRCRMVPADIDLMWNNVEHERHMVYLVATDEHTGALIGTVTGIDHRQLFGDVENGSSLWCLAVDPSVSRPGVGGLLVRSLVEEFIRRGRAQMDLSVLHDNEGAIALYERMGFCRVPALGIKRKNAINEKLFAPVQEEEGFAELNPYARIIADEAIMRGIHVEVLDGKGGYLRLTHGGTSVVTRESLSELTNAVAMSRCDDKRVARRVVSEAGIRVPRGRTATFDDEDYAFLREVGSVVVKPARGEQGAGITVGVTRPDELDRALSWAAKHCPDVLIEERCEGEDLRLLVINGKVIAAAVRRPPEVVGSGKHTVRQLIEAQSRRRSAATHGESVIPVDEVTADTVREAGWELDEVLPVNERLTVRRTANLHTGGTICDVTDEVNPTLARVAIDAADAIGIPVTGIDLMVPAVDGEEYVFIEANERPGLANHEPRPTAKAFVDLLFPRTAATPWAWQPEPVDQG
;
A
#
# COMPACT_ATOMS: atom_id res chain seq x y z
N MET A 1 -51.74 -25.94 4.70
CA MET A 1 -50.99 -25.01 5.59
C MET A 1 -49.73 -24.66 4.84
N SER A 2 -49.68 -23.43 4.33
CA SER A 2 -48.57 -22.86 3.59
C SER A 2 -47.51 -22.46 4.62
N GLU A 3 -46.36 -23.12 4.60
CA GLU A 3 -45.16 -22.61 5.27
C GLU A 3 -44.56 -21.56 4.35
N THR A 4 -44.72 -20.30 4.74
CA THR A 4 -43.88 -19.17 4.30
C THR A 4 -42.44 -19.49 4.70
N ARG A 5 -41.62 -19.91 3.73
CA ARG A 5 -40.16 -19.76 3.83
C ARG A 5 -39.90 -18.26 3.78
N ASP A 6 -39.31 -17.70 4.83
CA ASP A 6 -38.76 -16.35 4.78
C ASP A 6 -37.74 -16.31 3.62
N ASP A 7 -38.01 -15.51 2.60
CA ASP A 7 -37.12 -15.23 1.47
C ASP A 7 -35.88 -14.52 1.99
N VAL A 8 -34.86 -15.31 2.32
CA VAL A 8 -33.53 -14.81 2.63
C VAL A 8 -32.62 -15.29 1.51
N GLY A 9 -31.99 -14.34 0.80
CA GLY A 9 -31.06 -14.66 -0.26
C GLY A 9 -29.95 -15.59 0.20
N VAL A 10 -29.58 -16.53 -0.68
CA VAL A 10 -28.77 -17.70 -0.33
C VAL A 10 -27.30 -17.41 -0.56
N VAL A 11 -26.52 -17.62 0.50
CA VAL A 11 -25.07 -17.47 0.51
C VAL A 11 -24.43 -18.75 1.04
N GLN A 12 -23.55 -19.36 0.26
CA GLN A 12 -22.83 -20.58 0.65
C GLN A 12 -21.35 -20.28 0.88
N ASP A 13 -20.85 -20.48 2.09
CA ASP A 13 -19.42 -20.36 2.41
C ASP A 13 -18.67 -21.66 2.07
N LEU A 14 -17.56 -21.52 1.36
CA LEU A 14 -16.69 -22.61 0.91
C LEU A 14 -15.31 -22.59 1.59
N GLY A 15 -15.10 -21.69 2.55
CA GLY A 15 -13.84 -21.49 3.25
C GLY A 15 -12.89 -20.54 2.55
N TRP A 16 -12.75 -20.63 1.22
CA TRP A 16 -11.95 -19.67 0.42
C TRP A 16 -12.71 -18.37 0.11
N GLY A 17 -14.02 -18.36 0.35
CA GLY A 17 -14.94 -17.31 -0.02
C GLY A 17 -16.37 -17.85 -0.10
N ARG A 18 -17.29 -16.99 -0.50
CA ARG A 18 -18.72 -17.30 -0.51
C ARG A 18 -19.30 -17.20 -1.92
N LEU A 19 -20.19 -18.13 -2.23
CA LEU A 19 -21.05 -18.04 -3.40
C LEU A 19 -22.36 -17.36 -3.03
N VAL A 20 -22.67 -16.27 -3.72
CA VAL A 20 -23.92 -15.51 -3.55
C VAL A 20 -24.81 -15.80 -4.74
N PHE A 21 -25.92 -16.50 -4.51
CA PHE A 21 -26.85 -16.95 -5.56
C PHE A 21 -27.89 -15.88 -5.86
N GLY A 22 -27.60 -15.00 -6.82
CA GLY A 22 -28.39 -13.80 -7.13
C GLY A 22 -29.85 -14.07 -7.50
N GLN A 23 -30.18 -15.24 -8.05
CA GLN A 23 -31.55 -15.63 -8.37
C GLN A 23 -32.43 -15.87 -7.13
N THR A 24 -31.82 -15.91 -5.94
CA THR A 24 -32.52 -16.10 -4.66
C THR A 24 -32.77 -14.80 -3.91
N PHE A 25 -32.35 -13.65 -4.48
CA PHE A 25 -32.56 -12.33 -3.90
C PHE A 25 -33.64 -11.58 -4.68
N ASP A 26 -34.67 -11.11 -3.99
CA ASP A 26 -35.72 -10.27 -4.60
C ASP A 26 -35.21 -8.85 -4.90
N ASP A 27 -34.31 -8.33 -4.05
CA ASP A 27 -33.67 -7.02 -4.21
C ASP A 27 -32.18 -7.17 -4.57
N PRO A 28 -31.73 -6.69 -5.74
CA PRO A 28 -30.32 -6.63 -6.10
C PRO A 28 -29.45 -5.88 -5.08
N ALA A 29 -29.98 -4.95 -4.28
CA ALA A 29 -29.23 -4.26 -3.24
C ALA A 29 -28.82 -5.19 -2.08
N GLU A 30 -29.66 -6.19 -1.76
CA GLU A 30 -29.35 -7.21 -0.75
C GLU A 30 -28.26 -8.16 -1.25
N PHE A 31 -28.31 -8.54 -2.53
CA PHE A 31 -27.22 -9.26 -3.20
C PHE A 31 -25.90 -8.47 -3.11
N GLY A 32 -25.95 -7.17 -3.37
CA GLY A 32 -24.78 -6.29 -3.22
C GLY A 32 -24.27 -6.22 -1.78
N THR A 33 -25.16 -6.19 -0.80
CA THR A 33 -24.80 -6.22 0.64
C THR A 33 -24.13 -7.53 1.02
N ALA A 34 -24.63 -8.66 0.51
CA ALA A 34 -24.01 -9.97 0.71
C ALA A 34 -22.57 -9.98 0.16
N LEU A 35 -22.33 -9.52 -1.08
CA LEU A 35 -20.98 -9.45 -1.65
C LEU A 35 -20.06 -8.43 -0.94
N ARG A 36 -20.61 -7.35 -0.39
CA ARG A 36 -19.83 -6.36 0.39
C ARG A 36 -19.23 -6.94 1.67
N ALA A 37 -19.87 -7.96 2.25
CA ALA A 37 -19.39 -8.63 3.46
C ALA A 37 -18.18 -9.58 3.24
N GLU A 38 -17.61 -9.60 2.03
CA GLU A 38 -16.38 -10.33 1.71
C GLU A 38 -15.26 -9.97 2.70
N ALA A 39 -14.72 -10.98 3.40
CA ALA A 39 -13.65 -10.79 4.37
C ALA A 39 -12.27 -10.71 3.70
N SER A 40 -11.30 -10.09 4.38
CA SER A 40 -9.91 -10.02 3.90
C SER A 40 -9.34 -11.40 3.62
N GLY A 41 -8.65 -11.57 2.48
CA GLY A 41 -8.08 -12.85 2.07
C GLY A 41 -9.08 -13.87 1.52
N ARG A 42 -10.38 -13.55 1.50
CA ARG A 42 -11.44 -14.38 0.89
C ARG A 42 -11.87 -13.81 -0.46
N ARG A 43 -12.53 -14.65 -1.26
CA ARG A 43 -12.96 -14.30 -2.61
C ARG A 43 -14.41 -14.70 -2.84
N ASP A 44 -15.31 -13.75 -2.74
CA ASP A 44 -16.72 -13.98 -2.98
C ASP A 44 -17.05 -13.90 -4.48
N ILE A 45 -18.02 -14.70 -4.90
CA ILE A 45 -18.48 -14.75 -6.29
C ILE A 45 -20.00 -14.72 -6.29
N GLY A 46 -20.56 -13.70 -6.92
CA GLY A 46 -21.98 -13.60 -7.19
C GLY A 46 -22.32 -14.21 -8.54
N MET A 47 -23.33 -15.07 -8.60
CA MET A 47 -23.77 -15.74 -9.83
C MET A 47 -25.27 -15.63 -10.00
N TYR A 48 -25.74 -15.75 -11.25
CA TYR A 48 -27.17 -15.89 -11.61
C TYR A 48 -28.07 -14.72 -11.19
N LEU A 49 -27.53 -13.53 -10.95
CA LEU A 49 -28.34 -12.33 -10.85
C LEU A 49 -29.02 -12.08 -12.20
N ASP A 50 -30.31 -11.70 -12.22
CA ASP A 50 -31.10 -11.53 -13.44
C ASP A 50 -30.55 -10.44 -14.37
N ALA A 51 -30.21 -9.27 -13.81
CA ALA A 51 -29.69 -8.11 -14.55
C ALA A 51 -28.27 -7.72 -14.06
N PRO A 52 -27.26 -8.58 -14.26
CA PRO A 52 -25.93 -8.40 -13.67
C PRO A 52 -25.21 -7.16 -14.23
N HIS A 53 -25.41 -6.87 -15.51
CA HIS A 53 -24.86 -5.69 -16.18
C HIS A 53 -25.48 -4.39 -15.67
N VAL A 54 -26.77 -4.38 -15.32
CA VAL A 54 -27.43 -3.22 -14.70
C VAL A 54 -26.89 -3.00 -13.29
N PHE A 55 -26.81 -4.07 -12.49
CA PHE A 55 -26.26 -4.00 -11.14
C PHE A 55 -24.84 -3.43 -11.12
N VAL A 56 -23.96 -3.95 -11.99
CA VAL A 56 -22.58 -3.44 -12.11
C VAL A 56 -22.55 -2.00 -12.63
N ALA A 57 -23.42 -1.62 -13.58
CA ALA A 57 -23.48 -0.24 -14.08
C ALA A 57 -23.95 0.76 -13.02
N LEU A 58 -24.78 0.33 -12.05
CA LEU A 58 -25.21 1.14 -10.91
C LEU A 58 -24.14 1.21 -9.79
N HIS A 59 -23.28 0.19 -9.68
CA HIS A 59 -22.20 0.10 -8.69
C HIS A 59 -20.80 -0.10 -9.31
N PRO A 60 -20.39 0.73 -10.29
CA PRO A 60 -19.21 0.45 -11.11
C PRO A 60 -17.88 0.64 -10.37
N GLN A 61 -17.89 1.27 -9.21
CA GLN A 61 -16.69 1.43 -8.38
C GLN A 61 -16.47 0.24 -7.44
N GLU A 62 -17.52 -0.54 -7.16
CA GLU A 62 -17.48 -1.61 -6.16
C GLU A 62 -17.37 -2.99 -6.81
N PHE A 63 -17.99 -3.17 -7.98
CA PHE A 63 -18.10 -4.47 -8.63
C PHE A 63 -17.67 -4.41 -10.10
N PHE A 64 -17.39 -5.58 -10.65
CA PHE A 64 -17.15 -5.78 -12.08
C PHE A 64 -17.75 -7.12 -12.53
N ILE A 65 -17.98 -7.24 -13.83
CA ILE A 65 -18.35 -8.52 -14.45
C ILE A 65 -17.06 -9.32 -14.60
N ASP A 66 -17.02 -10.49 -13.98
CA ASP A 66 -15.90 -11.43 -14.07
C ASP A 66 -15.65 -11.83 -15.53
N PRO A 67 -14.41 -11.73 -16.06
CA PRO A 67 -14.08 -12.08 -17.44
C PRO A 67 -14.00 -13.60 -17.65
N SER A 68 -15.10 -14.27 -17.29
CA SER A 68 -15.30 -15.71 -17.39
C SER A 68 -16.50 -16.01 -18.27
N PHE A 69 -16.50 -17.19 -18.89
CA PHE A 69 -17.65 -17.77 -19.55
C PHE A 69 -18.33 -18.75 -18.63
N THR A 70 -19.66 -18.73 -18.62
CA THR A 70 -20.47 -19.74 -17.95
C THR A 70 -20.95 -20.77 -18.96
N TYR A 71 -20.80 -22.04 -18.62
CA TYR A 71 -21.14 -23.20 -19.43
C TYR A 71 -22.11 -24.09 -18.68
N ARG A 72 -23.06 -24.70 -19.39
CA ARG A 72 -24.09 -25.60 -18.87
C ARG A 72 -24.07 -26.92 -19.61
N LEU A 73 -24.08 -28.03 -18.88
CA LEU A 73 -24.35 -29.35 -19.42
C LEU A 73 -25.74 -29.80 -18.96
N THR A 74 -26.65 -30.03 -19.90
CA THR A 74 -27.92 -30.73 -19.64
C THR A 74 -27.66 -32.23 -19.72
N PHE A 75 -28.05 -32.99 -18.71
CA PHE A 75 -27.63 -34.41 -18.62
C PHE A 75 -28.26 -35.34 -19.65
N ASP A 76 -29.38 -34.91 -20.25
CA ASP A 76 -30.03 -35.61 -21.38
C ASP A 76 -29.31 -35.38 -22.72
N ASP A 77 -28.41 -34.39 -22.79
CA ASP A 77 -27.67 -34.00 -24.00
C ASP A 77 -26.16 -34.21 -23.78
N ARG A 78 -25.69 -35.44 -24.03
CA ARG A 78 -24.27 -35.78 -23.87
C ARG A 78 -23.50 -35.46 -25.15
N GLY A 79 -22.39 -34.75 -25.00
CA GLY A 79 -21.49 -34.41 -26.11
C GLY A 79 -20.77 -35.62 -26.72
N GLU A 80 -20.05 -35.37 -27.83
CA GLU A 80 -19.35 -36.40 -28.61
C GLU A 80 -18.19 -37.07 -27.86
N PHE A 81 -17.67 -36.43 -26.81
CA PHE A 81 -16.53 -36.91 -26.03
C PHE A 81 -16.88 -37.03 -24.55
N TRP A 82 -16.67 -38.21 -23.98
CA TRP A 82 -16.79 -38.47 -22.55
C TRP A 82 -15.42 -38.90 -22.00
N PRO A 83 -14.87 -38.26 -20.95
CA PRO A 83 -13.57 -38.63 -20.40
C PRO A 83 -13.51 -40.12 -20.00
N GLY A 84 -12.42 -40.79 -20.40
CA GLY A 84 -12.15 -42.17 -20.01
C GLY A 84 -11.56 -42.29 -18.61
N GLU A 85 -11.34 -43.53 -18.17
CA GLU A 85 -10.51 -43.80 -16.98
C GLU A 85 -9.08 -43.30 -17.18
N VAL A 86 -8.44 -42.86 -16.09
CA VAL A 86 -7.02 -42.49 -16.07
C VAL A 86 -6.27 -43.57 -15.30
N PRO A 87 -5.37 -44.35 -15.93
CA PRO A 87 -4.67 -45.45 -15.26
C PRO A 87 -3.95 -45.01 -13.97
N GLY A 88 -4.17 -45.75 -12.88
CA GLY A 88 -3.55 -45.47 -11.59
C GLY A 88 -4.12 -44.27 -10.85
N VAL A 89 -5.29 -43.75 -11.26
CA VAL A 89 -5.97 -42.61 -10.62
C VAL A 89 -7.40 -43.02 -10.27
N VAL A 90 -7.78 -42.78 -9.01
CA VAL A 90 -9.14 -43.03 -8.52
C VAL A 90 -9.74 -41.71 -8.02
N VAL A 91 -11.00 -41.45 -8.40
CA VAL A 91 -11.79 -40.35 -7.84
C VAL A 91 -12.67 -40.88 -6.72
N ARG A 92 -12.65 -40.21 -5.58
CA ARG A 92 -13.45 -40.55 -4.40
C ARG A 92 -13.93 -39.29 -3.68
N PRO A 93 -14.96 -39.37 -2.84
CA PRO A 93 -15.28 -38.30 -1.91
C PRO A 93 -14.13 -38.01 -0.95
N VAL A 94 -14.11 -36.78 -0.43
CA VAL A 94 -13.29 -36.39 0.73
C VAL A 94 -13.71 -37.21 1.95
N GLN A 95 -12.75 -37.72 2.72
CA GLN A 95 -13.00 -38.67 3.82
C GLN A 95 -12.37 -38.24 5.16
N SER A 96 -11.51 -37.22 5.16
CA SER A 96 -10.87 -36.74 6.40
C SER A 96 -10.46 -35.26 6.31
N PRO A 97 -10.23 -34.59 7.45
CA PRO A 97 -9.59 -33.26 7.47
C PRO A 97 -8.20 -33.24 6.82
N ALA A 98 -7.50 -34.38 6.76
CA ALA A 98 -6.21 -34.49 6.07
C ALA A 98 -6.37 -34.35 4.54
N ASP A 99 -7.47 -34.86 3.97
CA ASP A 99 -7.79 -34.62 2.56
C ASP A 99 -8.06 -33.12 2.33
N CYS A 100 -8.74 -32.45 3.28
CA CYS A 100 -8.99 -31.01 3.21
C CYS A 100 -7.69 -30.19 3.23
N ALA A 101 -6.72 -30.57 4.07
CA ALA A 101 -5.39 -29.95 4.06
C ALA A 101 -4.66 -30.18 2.73
N ALA A 102 -4.73 -31.40 2.18
CA ALA A 102 -4.11 -31.71 0.89
C ALA A 102 -4.79 -30.99 -0.30
N ILE A 103 -6.10 -30.71 -0.24
CA ILE A 103 -6.79 -29.83 -1.19
C ILE A 103 -6.16 -28.43 -1.18
N ASN A 104 -5.90 -27.86 0.00
CA ASN A 104 -5.26 -26.55 0.11
C ASN A 104 -3.84 -26.53 -0.48
N GLU A 105 -3.06 -27.61 -0.31
CA GLU A 105 -1.75 -27.74 -0.96
C GLU A 105 -1.88 -27.66 -2.50
N ILE A 106 -2.91 -28.29 -3.07
CA ILE A 106 -3.20 -28.21 -4.50
C ILE A 106 -3.62 -26.78 -4.88
N TYR A 107 -4.53 -26.14 -4.12
CA TYR A 107 -4.94 -24.76 -4.36
C TYR A 107 -3.75 -23.80 -4.38
N LEU A 108 -2.85 -23.89 -3.40
CA LEU A 108 -1.65 -23.05 -3.34
C LEU A 108 -0.75 -23.25 -4.57
N ARG A 109 -0.54 -24.49 -5.00
CA ARG A 109 0.24 -24.81 -6.23
C ARG A 109 -0.43 -24.27 -7.49
N CYS A 110 -1.75 -24.25 -7.53
CA CYS A 110 -2.55 -23.66 -8.60
C CYS A 110 -2.75 -22.14 -8.46
N ARG A 111 -2.10 -21.49 -7.48
CA ARG A 111 -2.26 -20.05 -7.16
C ARG A 111 -3.70 -19.64 -6.88
N MET A 112 -4.47 -20.53 -6.25
CA MET A 112 -5.83 -20.31 -5.78
C MET A 112 -5.84 -19.91 -4.29
N VAL A 113 -6.92 -19.27 -3.86
CA VAL A 113 -7.13 -18.92 -2.45
C VAL A 113 -7.40 -20.21 -1.65
N PRO A 114 -6.64 -20.49 -0.57
CA PRO A 114 -6.90 -21.66 0.27
C PRO A 114 -8.20 -21.50 1.05
N ALA A 115 -8.82 -22.62 1.41
CA ALA A 115 -10.04 -22.67 2.20
C ALA A 115 -9.74 -22.91 3.69
N ASP A 116 -10.59 -22.40 4.57
CA ASP A 116 -10.60 -22.84 5.97
C ASP A 116 -10.88 -24.36 6.04
N ILE A 117 -9.96 -25.11 6.66
CA ILE A 117 -10.01 -26.58 6.70
C ILE A 117 -11.19 -27.06 7.53
N ASP A 118 -11.45 -26.43 8.67
CA ASP A 118 -12.50 -26.83 9.60
C ASP A 118 -13.88 -26.57 8.98
N LEU A 119 -14.03 -25.43 8.30
CA LEU A 119 -15.27 -25.12 7.57
C LEU A 119 -15.48 -26.06 6.38
N MET A 120 -14.44 -26.34 5.59
CA MET A 120 -14.55 -27.27 4.47
C MET A 120 -14.90 -28.69 4.95
N TRP A 121 -14.29 -29.13 6.04
CA TRP A 121 -14.63 -30.42 6.67
C TRP A 121 -16.06 -30.42 7.23
N ASN A 122 -16.49 -29.35 7.88
CA ASN A 122 -17.87 -29.19 8.34
C ASN A 122 -18.87 -29.27 7.19
N ASN A 123 -18.57 -28.65 6.04
CA ASN A 123 -19.40 -28.75 4.84
C ASN A 123 -19.50 -30.21 4.34
N VAL A 124 -18.40 -30.96 4.37
CA VAL A 124 -18.41 -32.39 3.98
C VAL A 124 -19.31 -33.22 4.91
N GLU A 125 -19.27 -32.97 6.21
CA GLU A 125 -20.01 -33.78 7.20
C GLU A 125 -21.49 -33.40 7.29
N HIS A 126 -21.82 -32.11 7.18
CA HIS A 126 -23.12 -31.60 7.57
C HIS A 126 -23.94 -31.01 6.41
N GLU A 127 -23.29 -30.54 5.33
CA GLU A 127 -23.96 -29.85 4.23
C GLU A 127 -24.20 -30.77 3.04
N ARG A 128 -25.36 -31.44 3.02
CA ARG A 128 -25.65 -32.49 2.03
C ARG A 128 -25.62 -32.03 0.56
N HIS A 129 -25.89 -30.74 0.31
CA HIS A 129 -25.81 -30.14 -1.03
C HIS A 129 -24.37 -29.95 -1.50
N MET A 130 -23.38 -30.03 -0.60
CA MET A 130 -21.97 -29.93 -0.93
C MET A 130 -21.41 -31.29 -1.36
N VAL A 131 -20.66 -31.29 -2.44
CA VAL A 131 -19.98 -32.48 -2.98
C VAL A 131 -18.51 -32.16 -3.18
N TYR A 132 -17.64 -32.77 -2.38
CA TYR A 132 -16.20 -32.63 -2.54
C TYR A 132 -15.60 -33.95 -3.03
N LEU A 133 -15.06 -33.93 -4.24
CA LEU A 133 -14.36 -35.08 -4.83
C LEU A 133 -12.86 -34.78 -4.95
N VAL A 134 -12.06 -35.82 -4.75
CA VAL A 134 -10.60 -35.78 -4.88
C VAL A 134 -10.11 -36.92 -5.76
N ALA A 135 -9.12 -36.63 -6.60
CA ALA A 135 -8.39 -37.62 -7.38
C ALA A 135 -7.15 -38.05 -6.59
N THR A 136 -6.98 -39.36 -6.40
CA THR A 136 -5.85 -39.97 -5.68
C THR A 136 -5.01 -40.82 -6.62
N ASP A 137 -3.69 -40.73 -6.52
CA ASP A 137 -2.76 -41.66 -7.17
C ASP A 137 -2.75 -43.00 -6.41
N GLU A 138 -3.13 -44.10 -7.06
CA GLU A 138 -3.23 -45.42 -6.44
C GLU A 138 -1.88 -45.97 -5.95
N HIS A 139 -0.76 -45.51 -6.52
CA HIS A 139 0.56 -46.05 -6.18
C HIS A 139 1.14 -45.36 -4.94
N THR A 140 0.91 -44.06 -4.79
CA THR A 140 1.49 -43.25 -3.72
C THR A 140 0.49 -42.89 -2.63
N GLY A 141 -0.81 -43.00 -2.90
CA GLY A 141 -1.89 -42.53 -2.03
C GLY A 141 -2.03 -41.00 -1.99
N ALA A 142 -1.25 -40.25 -2.78
CA ALA A 142 -1.27 -38.80 -2.77
C ALA A 142 -2.51 -38.25 -3.48
N LEU A 143 -3.09 -37.16 -2.96
CA LEU A 143 -4.08 -36.39 -3.68
C LEU A 143 -3.42 -35.57 -4.80
N ILE A 144 -4.00 -35.66 -5.98
CA ILE A 144 -3.46 -35.07 -7.22
C ILE A 144 -4.45 -34.14 -7.92
N GLY A 145 -5.69 -34.07 -7.45
CA GLY A 145 -6.68 -33.13 -7.93
C GLY A 145 -7.94 -33.11 -7.08
N THR A 146 -8.77 -32.09 -7.30
CA THR A 146 -10.01 -31.86 -6.55
C THR A 146 -11.04 -31.16 -7.42
N VAL A 147 -12.32 -31.38 -7.10
CA VAL A 147 -13.45 -30.63 -7.64
C VAL A 147 -14.53 -30.51 -6.57
N THR A 148 -15.17 -29.35 -6.51
CA THR A 148 -16.32 -29.09 -5.63
C THR A 148 -17.59 -28.97 -6.46
N GLY A 149 -18.70 -29.52 -5.98
CA GLY A 149 -20.02 -29.37 -6.57
C GLY A 149 -21.04 -28.90 -5.55
N ILE A 150 -22.08 -28.22 -6.04
CA ILE A 150 -23.20 -27.74 -5.23
C ILE A 150 -24.51 -28.18 -5.89
N ASP A 151 -25.35 -28.89 -5.13
CA ASP A 151 -26.71 -29.27 -5.50
C ASP A 151 -27.67 -28.10 -5.21
N HIS A 152 -28.05 -27.34 -6.26
CA HIS A 152 -28.88 -26.15 -6.10
C HIS A 152 -30.30 -26.50 -5.63
N ARG A 153 -30.83 -27.63 -6.10
CA ARG A 153 -32.15 -28.12 -5.70
C ARG A 153 -32.19 -28.48 -4.22
N GLN A 154 -31.11 -29.03 -3.67
CA GLN A 154 -31.03 -29.32 -2.25
C GLN A 154 -30.76 -28.07 -1.41
N LEU A 155 -29.88 -27.18 -1.87
CA LEU A 155 -29.52 -25.97 -1.14
C LEU A 155 -30.70 -25.00 -1.01
N PHE A 156 -31.35 -24.65 -2.13
CA PHE A 156 -32.38 -23.61 -2.16
C PHE A 156 -33.67 -24.00 -2.86
N GLY A 157 -33.81 -25.25 -3.31
CA GLY A 157 -35.04 -25.71 -3.96
C GLY A 157 -35.15 -25.27 -5.42
N ASP A 158 -34.01 -25.07 -6.09
CA ASP A 158 -33.93 -24.65 -7.49
C ASP A 158 -35.00 -25.28 -8.40
N VAL A 159 -35.75 -24.43 -9.10
CA VAL A 159 -36.84 -24.84 -9.98
C VAL A 159 -36.33 -25.48 -11.27
N GLU A 160 -35.12 -25.11 -11.71
CA GLU A 160 -34.47 -25.73 -12.88
C GLU A 160 -33.84 -27.09 -12.54
N ASN A 161 -33.87 -27.51 -11.27
CA ASN A 161 -33.30 -28.76 -10.78
C ASN A 161 -31.80 -28.90 -11.14
N GLY A 162 -31.06 -27.80 -11.02
CA GLY A 162 -29.66 -27.69 -11.41
C GLY A 162 -28.64 -28.04 -10.31
N SER A 163 -27.39 -27.95 -10.72
CA SER A 163 -26.20 -27.99 -9.88
C SER A 163 -25.09 -27.14 -10.49
N SER A 164 -23.98 -26.98 -9.77
CA SER A 164 -22.80 -26.27 -10.29
C SER A 164 -21.49 -26.89 -9.84
N LEU A 165 -20.46 -26.75 -10.67
CA LEU A 165 -19.08 -27.14 -10.43
C LEU A 165 -18.22 -25.93 -10.08
N TRP A 166 -17.41 -26.07 -9.03
CA TRP A 166 -16.48 -25.07 -8.51
C TRP A 166 -15.12 -25.67 -8.18
N CYS A 167 -14.09 -24.83 -8.15
CA CYS A 167 -12.75 -25.17 -7.67
C CYS A 167 -12.15 -26.46 -8.24
N LEU A 168 -12.28 -26.67 -9.55
CA LEU A 168 -11.55 -27.72 -10.26
C LEU A 168 -10.06 -27.37 -10.28
N ALA A 169 -9.24 -28.18 -9.61
CA ALA A 169 -7.80 -28.01 -9.56
C ALA A 169 -7.09 -29.36 -9.70
N VAL A 170 -5.98 -29.39 -10.42
CA VAL A 170 -5.11 -30.55 -10.57
C VAL A 170 -3.69 -30.09 -10.25
N ASP A 171 -2.97 -30.85 -9.43
CA ASP A 171 -1.60 -30.50 -9.06
C ASP A 171 -0.74 -30.36 -10.33
N PRO A 172 -0.10 -29.19 -10.57
CA PRO A 172 0.65 -28.95 -11.80
C PRO A 172 1.89 -29.83 -11.95
N SER A 173 2.35 -30.50 -10.89
CA SER A 173 3.45 -31.47 -10.94
C SER A 173 3.03 -32.84 -11.50
N VAL A 174 1.72 -33.06 -11.68
CA VAL A 174 1.18 -34.32 -12.19
C VAL A 174 1.38 -34.40 -13.71
N SER A 175 2.16 -35.37 -14.16
CA SER A 175 2.45 -35.62 -15.58
C SER A 175 1.37 -36.42 -16.32
N ARG A 176 0.24 -36.73 -15.66
CA ARG A 176 -0.84 -37.56 -16.20
C ARG A 176 -1.97 -36.68 -16.77
N PRO A 177 -2.09 -36.54 -18.10
CA PRO A 177 -3.19 -35.77 -18.69
C PRO A 177 -4.54 -36.48 -18.45
N GLY A 178 -5.61 -35.70 -18.37
CA GLY A 178 -6.99 -36.21 -18.27
C GLY A 178 -7.58 -36.26 -16.86
N VAL A 179 -6.79 -36.04 -15.79
CA VAL A 179 -7.28 -36.02 -14.40
C VAL A 179 -8.41 -35.01 -14.19
N GLY A 180 -8.29 -33.80 -14.75
CA GLY A 180 -9.34 -32.77 -14.68
C GLY A 180 -10.65 -33.23 -15.34
N GLY A 181 -10.57 -33.87 -16.51
CA GLY A 181 -11.74 -34.43 -17.19
C GLY A 181 -12.39 -35.56 -16.41
N LEU A 182 -11.59 -36.43 -15.79
CA LEU A 182 -12.08 -37.49 -14.91
C LEU A 182 -12.85 -36.92 -13.71
N LEU A 183 -12.32 -35.88 -13.06
CA LEU A 183 -12.99 -35.20 -11.95
C LEU A 183 -14.33 -34.58 -12.36
N VAL A 184 -14.36 -33.84 -13.49
CA VAL A 184 -15.58 -33.24 -14.03
C VAL A 184 -16.62 -34.32 -14.32
N ARG A 185 -16.22 -35.40 -15.00
CA ARG A 185 -17.08 -36.54 -15.31
C ARG A 185 -17.67 -37.17 -14.05
N SER A 186 -16.84 -37.47 -13.05
CA SER A 186 -17.28 -38.07 -11.80
C SER A 186 -18.28 -37.19 -11.05
N LEU A 187 -18.11 -35.86 -11.12
CA LEU A 187 -19.07 -34.94 -10.53
C LEU A 187 -20.40 -34.88 -11.31
N VAL A 188 -20.36 -34.93 -12.65
CA VAL A 188 -21.59 -35.05 -13.46
C VAL A 188 -22.34 -36.34 -13.12
N GLU A 189 -21.64 -37.47 -13.05
CA GLU A 189 -22.24 -38.77 -12.72
C GLU A 189 -22.85 -38.78 -11.31
N GLU A 190 -22.23 -38.08 -10.36
CA GLU A 190 -22.80 -37.84 -9.03
C GLU A 190 -24.15 -37.12 -9.11
N PHE A 191 -24.23 -36.01 -9.84
CA PHE A 191 -25.46 -35.23 -9.94
C PHE A 191 -26.55 -35.92 -10.78
N ILE A 192 -26.18 -36.71 -11.79
CA ILE A 192 -27.12 -37.61 -12.49
C ILE A 192 -27.72 -38.60 -11.50
N ARG A 193 -26.90 -39.22 -10.64
CA ARG A 193 -27.37 -40.17 -9.62
C ARG A 193 -28.30 -39.53 -8.60
N ARG A 194 -28.08 -38.25 -8.28
CA ARG A 194 -28.98 -37.43 -7.44
C ARG A 194 -30.24 -36.96 -8.18
N GLY A 195 -30.37 -37.26 -9.47
CA GLY A 195 -31.54 -36.89 -10.28
C GLY A 195 -31.62 -35.38 -10.54
N ARG A 196 -30.48 -34.70 -10.71
CA ARG A 196 -30.43 -33.31 -11.22
C ARG A 196 -30.58 -33.32 -12.74
N ALA A 197 -30.96 -32.18 -13.31
CA ALA A 197 -31.20 -32.05 -14.75
C ALA A 197 -29.99 -31.46 -15.51
N GLN A 198 -29.21 -30.62 -14.85
CA GLN A 198 -28.14 -29.84 -15.47
C GLN A 198 -27.03 -29.49 -14.47
N MET A 199 -25.83 -29.19 -14.98
CA MET A 199 -24.72 -28.66 -14.19
C MET A 199 -24.04 -27.49 -14.89
N ASP A 200 -23.86 -26.39 -14.16
CA ASP A 200 -23.17 -25.19 -14.62
C ASP A 200 -21.73 -25.12 -14.12
N LEU A 201 -20.86 -24.40 -14.85
CA LEU A 201 -19.52 -24.03 -14.41
C LEU A 201 -19.13 -22.66 -14.97
N SER A 202 -18.18 -21.99 -14.30
CA SER A 202 -17.56 -20.77 -14.79
C SER A 202 -16.07 -21.00 -15.05
N VAL A 203 -15.56 -20.49 -16.17
CA VAL A 203 -14.16 -20.62 -16.59
C VAL A 203 -13.65 -19.30 -17.16
N LEU A 204 -12.44 -18.89 -16.79
CA LEU A 204 -11.81 -17.68 -17.34
C LEU A 204 -11.70 -17.78 -18.86
N HIS A 205 -11.96 -16.66 -19.55
CA HIS A 205 -12.01 -16.58 -21.01
C HIS A 205 -10.72 -17.00 -21.74
N ASP A 206 -9.58 -16.95 -21.05
CA ASP A 206 -8.24 -17.27 -21.56
C ASP A 206 -7.79 -18.71 -21.28
N ASN A 207 -8.63 -19.54 -20.65
CA ASN A 207 -8.32 -20.94 -20.38
C ASN A 207 -8.78 -21.85 -21.54
N GLU A 208 -8.12 -21.72 -22.69
CA GLU A 208 -8.45 -22.45 -23.93
C GLU A 208 -8.53 -23.97 -23.72
N GLY A 209 -7.63 -24.54 -22.91
CA GLY A 209 -7.58 -25.97 -22.64
C GLY A 209 -8.81 -26.49 -21.89
N ALA A 210 -9.28 -25.76 -20.87
CA ALA A 210 -10.49 -26.12 -20.13
C ALA A 210 -11.75 -25.88 -20.98
N ILE A 211 -11.81 -24.76 -21.72
CA ILE A 211 -12.93 -24.46 -22.62
C ILE A 211 -13.10 -25.58 -23.66
N ALA A 212 -12.02 -25.99 -24.33
CA ALA A 212 -12.06 -27.07 -25.32
C ALA A 212 -12.49 -28.42 -24.71
N LEU A 213 -12.12 -28.70 -23.45
CA LEU A 213 -12.59 -29.89 -22.75
C LEU A 213 -14.11 -29.83 -22.51
N TYR A 214 -14.62 -28.72 -21.98
CA TYR A 214 -16.04 -28.57 -21.66
C TYR A 214 -16.92 -28.65 -22.92
N GLU A 215 -16.55 -27.95 -23.98
CA GLU A 215 -17.31 -27.97 -25.25
C GLU A 215 -17.39 -29.38 -25.85
N ARG A 216 -16.27 -30.14 -25.83
CA ARG A 216 -16.24 -31.53 -26.29
C ARG A 216 -17.10 -32.46 -25.43
N MET A 217 -17.25 -32.16 -24.14
CA MET A 217 -18.13 -32.89 -23.21
C MET A 217 -19.62 -32.57 -23.40
N GLY A 218 -19.96 -31.60 -24.26
CA GLY A 218 -21.34 -31.18 -24.52
C GLY A 218 -21.79 -29.99 -23.67
N PHE A 219 -20.89 -29.36 -22.91
CA PHE A 219 -21.25 -28.11 -22.25
C PHE A 219 -21.47 -27.01 -23.29
N CYS A 220 -22.59 -26.32 -23.17
CA CYS A 220 -22.96 -25.19 -24.02
C CYS A 220 -22.87 -23.89 -23.23
N ARG A 221 -22.44 -22.81 -23.87
CA ARG A 221 -22.32 -21.50 -23.22
C ARG A 221 -23.71 -20.93 -22.89
N VAL A 222 -23.86 -20.39 -21.68
CA VAL A 222 -25.08 -19.72 -21.19
C VAL A 222 -24.79 -18.27 -20.82
N PRO A 223 -25.79 -17.36 -20.88
CA PRO A 223 -25.58 -15.93 -20.63
C PRO A 223 -25.52 -15.56 -19.14
N ALA A 224 -25.26 -16.52 -18.25
CA ALA A 224 -25.04 -16.24 -16.83
C ALA A 224 -23.66 -15.59 -16.63
N LEU A 225 -23.60 -14.49 -15.88
CA LEU A 225 -22.39 -13.71 -15.66
C LEU A 225 -22.02 -13.71 -14.17
N GLY A 226 -20.73 -13.89 -13.89
CA GLY A 226 -20.18 -13.74 -12.55
C GLY A 226 -19.98 -12.27 -12.20
N ILE A 227 -20.28 -11.90 -10.95
CA ILE A 227 -20.04 -10.59 -10.38
C ILE A 227 -19.06 -10.75 -9.23
N LYS A 228 -18.01 -9.94 -9.21
CA LYS A 228 -17.00 -9.93 -8.14
C LYS A 228 -16.73 -8.52 -7.67
N ARG A 229 -16.21 -8.40 -6.44
CA ARG A 229 -15.76 -7.14 -5.90
C ARG A 229 -14.45 -6.68 -6.52
N LYS A 230 -14.34 -5.37 -6.76
CA LYS A 230 -13.07 -4.70 -7.02
C LYS A 230 -12.27 -4.64 -5.72
N ASN A 231 -11.23 -5.45 -5.64
CA ASN A 231 -10.32 -5.59 -4.50
C ASN A 231 -8.93 -6.04 -5.00
N ALA A 232 -7.93 -6.09 -4.11
CA ALA A 232 -6.56 -6.48 -4.46
C ALA A 232 -6.46 -7.92 -5.02
N ILE A 233 -7.31 -8.86 -4.57
CA ILE A 233 -7.29 -10.26 -5.02
C ILE A 233 -7.76 -10.38 -6.48
N ASN A 234 -8.76 -9.59 -6.86
CA ASN A 234 -9.37 -9.60 -8.18
C ASN A 234 -8.75 -8.59 -9.14
N GLU A 235 -7.78 -7.78 -8.70
CA GLU A 235 -7.20 -6.66 -9.45
C GLU A 235 -6.84 -7.04 -10.89
N LYS A 236 -6.14 -8.16 -11.07
CA LYS A 236 -5.72 -8.69 -12.38
C LYS A 236 -6.86 -8.92 -13.38
N LEU A 237 -8.11 -8.97 -12.91
CA LEU A 237 -9.29 -9.24 -13.72
C LEU A 237 -10.07 -7.99 -14.12
N PHE A 238 -9.88 -6.86 -13.43
CA PHE A 238 -10.63 -5.61 -13.71
C PHE A 238 -9.74 -4.39 -13.92
N ALA A 239 -8.50 -4.41 -13.43
CA ALA A 239 -7.51 -3.42 -13.77
C ALA A 239 -6.87 -3.82 -15.10
N PRO A 240 -6.66 -2.88 -16.03
CA PRO A 240 -5.83 -3.16 -17.20
C PRO A 240 -4.46 -3.63 -16.71
N VAL A 241 -3.93 -4.70 -17.32
CA VAL A 241 -2.53 -5.09 -17.12
C VAL A 241 -1.67 -3.91 -17.60
N GLN A 242 -1.21 -3.08 -16.67
CA GLN A 242 -0.33 -1.96 -16.98
C GLN A 242 1.07 -2.52 -17.23
N GLU A 243 1.72 -2.08 -18.30
CA GLU A 243 3.06 -2.55 -18.67
C GLU A 243 4.01 -2.42 -17.48
N GLU A 244 4.57 -3.54 -17.01
CA GLU A 244 5.48 -3.62 -15.86
C GLU A 244 6.67 -2.64 -15.99
N GLU A 245 7.02 -2.26 -17.23
CA GLU A 245 8.11 -1.33 -17.55
C GLU A 245 7.92 0.07 -16.93
N GLY A 246 6.71 0.64 -16.95
CA GLY A 246 6.47 2.00 -16.45
C GLY A 246 6.57 2.12 -14.93
N PHE A 247 6.15 1.09 -14.20
CA PHE A 247 6.20 1.05 -12.73
C PHE A 247 7.57 0.67 -12.18
N ALA A 248 8.38 -0.07 -12.96
CA ALA A 248 9.75 -0.41 -12.59
C ALA A 248 10.67 0.82 -12.56
N GLU A 249 10.36 1.86 -13.34
CA GLU A 249 11.14 3.12 -13.37
C GLU A 249 10.74 4.12 -12.27
N LEU A 250 9.67 3.86 -11.52
CA LEU A 250 9.21 4.78 -10.48
C LEU A 250 10.24 4.92 -9.36
N ASN A 251 10.54 6.16 -9.01
CA ASN A 251 11.29 6.43 -7.79
C ASN A 251 10.50 5.96 -6.53
N PRO A 252 11.16 5.67 -5.40
CA PRO A 252 10.51 5.12 -4.22
C PRO A 252 9.35 5.99 -3.68
N TYR A 253 9.48 7.32 -3.79
CA TYR A 253 8.48 8.27 -3.29
C TYR A 253 7.19 8.28 -4.12
N ALA A 254 7.31 8.17 -5.44
CA ALA A 254 6.15 8.04 -6.33
C ALA A 254 5.56 6.62 -6.24
N ARG A 255 6.38 5.60 -6.05
CA ARG A 255 5.94 4.20 -6.00
C ARG A 255 4.94 3.95 -4.87
N ILE A 256 5.22 4.43 -3.65
CA ILE A 256 4.31 4.24 -2.51
C ILE A 256 2.94 4.91 -2.71
N ILE A 257 2.88 6.01 -3.47
CA ILE A 257 1.62 6.68 -3.81
C ILE A 257 0.86 5.88 -4.87
N ALA A 258 1.59 5.37 -5.87
CA ALA A 258 1.05 4.56 -6.94
C ALA A 258 0.45 3.24 -6.39
N ASP A 259 1.19 2.54 -5.52
CA ASP A 259 0.73 1.30 -4.89
C ASP A 259 -0.54 1.55 -4.05
N GLU A 260 -0.59 2.63 -3.25
CA GLU A 260 -1.79 3.00 -2.47
C GLU A 260 -2.98 3.37 -3.37
N ALA A 261 -2.74 4.09 -4.47
CA ALA A 261 -3.78 4.44 -5.42
C ALA A 261 -4.36 3.19 -6.10
N ILE A 262 -3.50 2.29 -6.56
CA ILE A 262 -3.87 1.00 -7.18
C ILE A 262 -4.72 0.16 -6.22
N MET A 263 -4.30 0.03 -4.95
CA MET A 263 -5.05 -0.72 -3.93
C MET A 263 -6.51 -0.22 -3.77
N ARG A 264 -6.79 1.03 -4.13
CA ARG A 264 -8.13 1.66 -4.05
C ARG A 264 -8.87 1.71 -5.38
N GLY A 265 -8.35 1.08 -6.43
CA GLY A 265 -8.95 1.13 -7.77
C GLY A 265 -8.83 2.50 -8.44
N ILE A 266 -7.90 3.35 -8.00
CA ILE A 266 -7.56 4.60 -8.68
C ILE A 266 -6.62 4.24 -9.84
N HIS A 267 -6.98 4.66 -11.06
CA HIS A 267 -6.14 4.42 -12.23
C HIS A 267 -4.88 5.29 -12.15
N VAL A 268 -3.71 4.68 -12.34
CA VAL A 268 -2.41 5.36 -12.30
C VAL A 268 -1.79 5.35 -13.69
N GLU A 269 -1.58 6.51 -14.29
CA GLU A 269 -0.78 6.68 -15.50
C GLU A 269 0.58 7.28 -15.11
N VAL A 270 1.67 6.58 -15.43
CA VAL A 270 3.03 7.08 -15.21
C VAL A 270 3.40 8.06 -16.32
N LEU A 271 3.56 9.34 -15.99
CA LEU A 271 3.92 10.38 -16.96
C LEU A 271 5.44 10.52 -17.11
N ASP A 272 6.18 10.36 -16.00
CA ASP A 272 7.64 10.32 -15.94
C ASP A 272 8.07 9.59 -14.65
N GLY A 273 8.54 8.34 -14.80
CA GLY A 273 8.88 7.47 -13.66
C GLY A 273 10.03 8.02 -12.80
N LYS A 274 11.08 8.53 -13.44
CA LYS A 274 12.26 9.09 -12.75
C LYS A 274 11.96 10.43 -12.10
N GLY A 275 11.21 11.29 -12.80
CA GLY A 275 10.77 12.58 -12.28
C GLY A 275 9.68 12.48 -11.20
N GLY A 276 9.11 11.29 -11.01
CA GLY A 276 8.07 11.00 -10.03
C GLY A 276 6.69 11.53 -10.42
N TYR A 277 6.43 11.76 -11.71
CA TYR A 277 5.16 12.29 -12.19
C TYR A 277 4.14 11.17 -12.45
N LEU A 278 2.97 11.30 -11.81
CA LEU A 278 1.84 10.40 -11.94
C LEU A 278 0.59 11.19 -12.31
N ARG A 279 -0.29 10.60 -13.12
CA ARG A 279 -1.69 11.02 -13.21
C ARG A 279 -2.56 9.96 -12.54
N LEU A 280 -3.25 10.38 -11.50
CA LEU A 280 -4.18 9.55 -10.74
C LEU A 280 -5.61 9.87 -11.20
N THR A 281 -6.42 8.87 -11.55
CA THR A 281 -7.78 9.07 -12.07
C THR A 281 -8.79 8.16 -11.39
N HIS A 282 -9.84 8.74 -10.82
CA HIS A 282 -10.96 7.98 -10.22
C HIS A 282 -12.28 8.76 -10.32
N GLY A 283 -13.35 8.07 -10.72
CA GLY A 283 -14.70 8.65 -10.77
C GLY A 283 -14.86 9.87 -11.67
N GLY A 284 -14.03 9.99 -12.72
CA GLY A 284 -14.00 11.14 -13.64
C GLY A 284 -13.14 12.33 -13.18
N THR A 285 -12.57 12.26 -11.97
CA THR A 285 -11.58 13.22 -11.49
C THR A 285 -10.18 12.71 -11.79
N SER A 286 -9.34 13.56 -12.36
CA SER A 286 -7.90 13.29 -12.55
C SER A 286 -7.08 14.34 -11.81
N VAL A 287 -6.01 13.91 -11.15
CA VAL A 287 -5.04 14.79 -10.48
C VAL A 287 -3.63 14.38 -10.91
N VAL A 288 -2.83 15.34 -11.35
CA VAL A 288 -1.40 15.12 -11.58
C VAL A 288 -0.63 15.35 -10.29
N THR A 289 0.28 14.44 -9.98
CA THR A 289 1.23 14.59 -8.87
C THR A 289 2.65 14.51 -9.36
N ARG A 290 3.56 15.13 -8.61
CA ARG A 290 5.00 14.90 -8.65
C ARG A 290 5.40 14.47 -7.25
N GLU A 291 5.48 13.17 -7.03
CA GLU A 291 5.57 12.59 -5.67
C GLU A 291 4.41 13.13 -4.80
N SER A 292 4.71 13.73 -3.64
CA SER A 292 3.72 14.32 -2.72
C SER A 292 3.23 15.72 -3.10
N LEU A 293 3.81 16.34 -4.14
CA LEU A 293 3.30 17.59 -4.69
C LEU A 293 2.11 17.29 -5.63
N SER A 294 1.00 18.00 -5.49
CA SER A 294 -0.19 17.82 -6.32
C SER A 294 -0.75 19.15 -6.82
N GLU A 295 -1.69 19.09 -7.76
CA GLU A 295 -2.44 20.24 -8.25
C GLU A 295 -3.23 20.99 -7.14
N LEU A 296 -3.43 20.38 -5.97
CA LEU A 296 -4.04 21.05 -4.81
C LEU A 296 -3.10 22.09 -4.17
N THR A 297 -1.79 21.96 -4.37
CA THR A 297 -0.81 22.97 -3.97
C THR A 297 -0.74 24.04 -5.05
N ASN A 298 -1.42 25.16 -4.83
CA ASN A 298 -1.42 26.26 -5.79
C ASN A 298 -0.05 26.96 -5.89
N ALA A 299 0.16 27.72 -6.96
CA ALA A 299 1.44 28.41 -7.23
C ALA A 299 1.83 29.43 -6.15
N VAL A 300 0.86 30.04 -5.45
CA VAL A 300 1.13 31.00 -4.36
C VAL A 300 1.68 30.27 -3.14
N ALA A 301 1.06 29.16 -2.75
CA ALA A 301 1.51 28.31 -1.64
C ALA A 301 2.92 27.76 -1.91
N MET A 302 3.15 27.24 -3.12
CA MET A 302 4.48 26.77 -3.55
C MET A 302 5.52 27.90 -3.48
N SER A 303 5.22 29.08 -4.04
CA SER A 303 6.15 30.21 -4.03
C SER A 303 6.42 30.76 -2.63
N ARG A 304 5.46 30.67 -1.70
CA ARG A 304 5.66 31.04 -0.29
C ARG A 304 6.57 30.05 0.42
N CYS A 305 6.43 28.77 0.11
CA CYS A 305 7.22 27.69 0.70
C CYS A 305 8.69 27.70 0.19
N ASP A 306 8.89 27.88 -1.12
CA ASP A 306 10.23 27.90 -1.76
C ASP A 306 11.13 29.03 -1.23
N ASP A 307 10.57 30.23 -0.99
CA ASP A 307 11.32 31.37 -0.48
C ASP A 307 11.26 31.42 1.06
N LYS A 308 12.35 30.99 1.71
CA LYS A 308 12.46 30.92 3.18
C LYS A 308 12.20 32.26 3.86
N ARG A 309 12.46 33.40 3.19
CA ARG A 309 12.16 34.74 3.73
C ARG A 309 10.66 34.99 3.81
N VAL A 310 9.93 34.53 2.80
CA VAL A 310 8.47 34.68 2.69
C VAL A 310 7.80 33.73 3.66
N ALA A 311 8.17 32.45 3.66
CA ALA A 311 7.66 31.45 4.62
C ALA A 311 7.80 31.95 6.05
N ARG A 312 9.02 32.36 6.43
CA ARG A 312 9.33 32.93 7.74
C ARG A 312 8.43 34.12 8.11
N ARG A 313 8.24 35.06 7.18
CA ARG A 313 7.42 36.26 7.44
C ARG A 313 5.96 35.90 7.67
N VAL A 314 5.40 35.08 6.80
CA VAL A 314 3.99 34.63 6.87
C VAL A 314 3.73 33.85 8.16
N VAL A 315 4.63 32.95 8.54
CA VAL A 315 4.55 32.17 9.79
C VAL A 315 4.72 33.06 11.02
N SER A 316 5.66 34.00 10.99
CA SER A 316 5.86 34.99 12.06
C SER A 316 4.64 35.90 12.26
N GLU A 317 4.00 36.35 11.18
CA GLU A 317 2.77 37.15 11.22
C GLU A 317 1.58 36.37 11.82
N ALA A 318 1.60 35.03 11.73
CA ALA A 318 0.64 34.14 12.39
C ALA A 318 0.95 33.92 13.89
N GLY A 319 1.96 34.57 14.45
CA GLY A 319 2.32 34.47 15.88
C GLY A 319 3.23 33.28 16.22
N ILE A 320 3.73 32.56 15.23
CA ILE A 320 4.61 31.41 15.42
C ILE A 320 6.06 31.90 15.57
N ARG A 321 6.76 31.39 16.59
CA ARG A 321 8.14 31.76 16.85
C ARG A 321 9.07 31.26 15.74
N VAL A 322 9.90 32.17 15.24
CA VAL A 322 10.90 31.95 14.19
C VAL A 322 12.27 32.48 14.66
N PRO A 323 13.41 31.99 14.14
CA PRO A 323 14.74 32.41 14.57
C PRO A 323 14.93 33.90 14.34
N ARG A 324 15.61 34.65 15.19
CA ARG A 324 16.06 35.99 14.80
C ARG A 324 16.90 35.89 13.53
N GLY A 325 16.70 36.79 12.56
CA GLY A 325 17.44 36.70 11.31
C GLY A 325 17.20 37.86 10.36
N ARG A 326 18.13 38.02 9.42
CA ARG A 326 18.17 39.08 8.40
C ARG A 326 18.57 38.53 7.04
N THR A 327 18.21 39.25 5.98
CA THR A 327 18.84 39.08 4.67
C THR A 327 20.23 39.68 4.71
N ALA A 328 21.24 38.97 4.21
CA ALA A 328 22.60 39.45 4.15
C ALA A 328 22.70 40.69 3.26
N THR A 329 23.38 41.71 3.76
CA THR A 329 23.67 42.96 3.06
C THR A 329 25.13 43.04 2.59
N PHE A 330 25.97 42.09 3.04
CA PHE A 330 27.40 42.03 2.78
C PHE A 330 28.14 43.27 3.29
N ASP A 331 27.69 43.79 4.44
CA ASP A 331 28.25 44.97 5.11
C ASP A 331 28.47 44.75 6.62
N ASP A 332 28.90 45.80 7.31
CA ASP A 332 29.23 45.76 8.75
C ASP A 332 28.05 45.31 9.63
N GLU A 333 26.81 45.43 9.16
CA GLU A 333 25.64 45.04 9.93
C GLU A 333 25.49 43.52 10.05
N ASP A 334 25.97 42.74 9.08
CA ASP A 334 25.94 41.28 9.13
C ASP A 334 26.85 40.76 10.25
N TYR A 335 28.03 41.38 10.43
CA TYR A 335 28.92 41.07 11.54
C TYR A 335 28.40 41.60 12.88
N ALA A 336 27.68 42.72 12.87
CA ALA A 336 27.02 43.23 14.07
C ALA A 336 25.96 42.23 14.55
N PHE A 337 25.17 41.68 13.64
CA PHE A 337 24.21 40.62 13.95
C PHE A 337 24.89 39.36 14.49
N LEU A 338 25.98 38.89 13.86
CA LEU A 338 26.76 37.76 14.38
C LEU A 338 27.24 38.00 15.83
N ARG A 339 27.78 39.18 16.13
CA ARG A 339 28.23 39.52 17.50
C ARG A 339 27.08 39.56 18.50
N GLU A 340 25.89 39.97 18.04
CA GLU A 340 24.71 40.07 18.89
C GLU A 340 24.16 38.69 19.29
N VAL A 341 24.01 37.77 18.32
CA VAL A 341 23.42 36.45 18.57
C VAL A 341 24.45 35.37 18.90
N GLY A 342 25.74 35.64 18.71
CA GLY A 342 26.87 34.78 19.06
C GLY A 342 27.15 33.65 18.05
N SER A 343 26.11 32.95 17.59
CA SER A 343 26.24 31.89 16.58
C SER A 343 25.12 31.96 15.56
N VAL A 344 25.47 31.84 14.27
CA VAL A 344 24.51 31.96 13.17
C VAL A 344 24.51 30.74 12.24
N VAL A 345 23.40 30.60 11.53
CA VAL A 345 23.21 29.76 10.35
C VAL A 345 23.13 30.68 9.14
N VAL A 346 23.94 30.38 8.12
CA VAL A 346 23.90 31.08 6.83
C VAL A 346 23.33 30.13 5.80
N LYS A 347 22.26 30.54 5.10
CA LYS A 347 21.57 29.70 4.12
C LYS A 347 21.07 30.52 2.93
N PRO A 348 21.04 29.97 1.70
CA PRO A 348 20.40 30.64 0.58
C PRO A 348 18.88 30.78 0.84
N ALA A 349 18.27 31.87 0.37
CA ALA A 349 16.84 32.12 0.56
C ALA A 349 15.98 31.06 -0.15
N ARG A 350 16.49 30.46 -1.23
CA ARG A 350 15.85 29.39 -2.00
C ARG A 350 16.83 28.25 -2.22
N GLY A 351 16.30 27.03 -2.29
CA GLY A 351 17.09 25.82 -2.51
C GLY A 351 16.67 24.67 -1.61
N GLU A 352 16.99 23.45 -2.06
CA GLU A 352 16.61 22.18 -1.45
C GLU A 352 17.82 21.43 -0.87
N GLN A 353 17.56 20.38 -0.09
CA GLN A 353 18.54 19.38 0.38
C GLN A 353 19.76 19.94 1.16
N GLY A 354 19.64 21.15 1.71
CA GLY A 354 20.70 21.79 2.48
C GLY A 354 21.88 22.31 1.66
N ALA A 355 21.75 22.41 0.33
CA ALA A 355 22.79 23.01 -0.52
C ALA A 355 23.03 24.47 -0.14
N GLY A 356 24.29 24.87 0.01
CA GLY A 356 24.65 26.24 0.38
C GLY A 356 24.49 26.59 1.86
N ILE A 357 24.07 25.65 2.73
CA ILE A 357 23.87 25.94 4.16
C ILE A 357 25.18 25.77 4.94
N THR A 358 25.48 26.73 5.81
CA THR A 358 26.57 26.64 6.80
C THR A 358 26.00 26.89 8.19
N VAL A 359 26.11 25.90 9.07
CA VAL A 359 25.57 25.92 10.44
C VAL A 359 26.69 26.18 11.44
N GLY A 360 26.47 27.04 12.43
CA GLY A 360 27.39 27.22 13.57
C GLY A 360 28.56 28.14 13.27
N VAL A 361 28.32 29.19 12.49
CA VAL A 361 29.30 30.25 12.22
C VAL A 361 29.41 31.12 13.48
N THR A 362 30.63 31.31 13.97
CA THR A 362 30.88 32.10 15.20
C THR A 362 31.92 33.21 15.02
N ARG A 363 32.73 33.14 13.95
CA ARG A 363 33.80 34.11 13.70
C ARG A 363 33.56 34.91 12.41
N PRO A 364 34.01 36.17 12.32
CA PRO A 364 33.85 37.00 11.12
C PRO A 364 34.40 36.37 9.84
N ASP A 365 35.57 35.72 9.90
CA ASP A 365 36.17 35.04 8.75
C ASP A 365 35.37 33.80 8.30
N GLU A 366 34.68 33.14 9.22
CA GLU A 366 33.74 32.06 8.88
C GLU A 366 32.49 32.61 8.20
N LEU A 367 32.00 33.77 8.65
CA LEU A 367 30.83 34.42 8.07
C LEU A 367 31.06 34.78 6.59
N ASP A 368 32.22 35.34 6.26
CA ASP A 368 32.57 35.70 4.87
C ASP A 368 32.55 34.48 3.94
N ARG A 369 33.12 33.37 4.40
CA ARG A 369 33.16 32.10 3.66
C ARG A 369 31.77 31.52 3.49
N ALA A 370 30.97 31.52 4.55
CA ALA A 370 29.60 31.02 4.55
C ALA A 370 28.69 31.84 3.61
N LEU A 371 28.78 33.17 3.66
CA LEU A 371 28.06 34.08 2.78
C LEU A 371 28.45 33.86 1.31
N SER A 372 29.75 33.80 1.04
CA SER A 372 30.27 33.55 -0.31
C SER A 372 29.85 32.18 -0.86
N TRP A 373 29.75 31.18 0.01
CA TRP A 373 29.28 29.84 -0.36
C TRP A 373 27.79 29.84 -0.68
N ALA A 374 26.95 30.37 0.22
CA ALA A 374 25.50 30.46 0.02
C ALA A 374 25.15 31.27 -1.24
N ALA A 375 25.87 32.36 -1.50
CA ALA A 375 25.68 33.23 -2.66
C ALA A 375 25.89 32.51 -4.02
N LYS A 376 26.65 31.41 -4.05
CA LYS A 376 26.81 30.58 -5.27
C LYS A 376 25.51 29.83 -5.62
N HIS A 377 24.62 29.62 -4.66
CA HIS A 377 23.37 28.89 -4.84
C HIS A 377 22.18 29.82 -5.03
N CYS A 378 22.13 30.95 -4.30
CA CYS A 378 21.09 31.96 -4.42
C CYS A 378 21.68 33.34 -4.14
N PRO A 379 21.41 34.38 -4.97
CA PRO A 379 21.90 35.73 -4.71
C PRO A 379 21.35 36.33 -3.40
N ASP A 380 20.14 35.92 -3.02
CA ASP A 380 19.55 36.27 -1.73
C ASP A 380 20.01 35.28 -0.66
N VAL A 381 20.75 35.75 0.34
CA VAL A 381 21.27 34.93 1.44
C VAL A 381 20.63 35.37 2.76
N LEU A 382 20.31 34.41 3.62
CA LEU A 382 19.77 34.59 4.96
C LEU A 382 20.84 34.30 6.02
N ILE A 383 20.87 35.14 7.05
CA ILE A 383 21.64 34.95 8.29
C ILE A 383 20.64 34.84 9.43
N GLU A 384 20.60 33.70 10.10
CA GLU A 384 19.68 33.41 11.20
C GLU A 384 20.44 33.02 12.47
N GLU A 385 19.90 33.29 13.64
CA GLU A 385 20.44 32.78 14.89
C GLU A 385 20.42 31.25 14.89
N ARG A 386 21.48 30.63 15.40
CA ARG A 386 21.51 29.18 15.58
C ARG A 386 20.63 28.80 16.77
N CYS A 387 19.54 28.09 16.49
CA CYS A 387 18.69 27.49 17.51
C CYS A 387 19.24 26.10 17.90
N GLU A 388 19.31 25.81 19.20
CA GLU A 388 19.72 24.50 19.71
C GLU A 388 18.49 23.62 19.99
N GLY A 389 18.65 22.30 19.82
CA GLY A 389 17.57 21.33 20.03
C GLY A 389 17.66 20.14 19.08
N GLU A 390 16.62 19.32 19.12
CA GLU A 390 16.31 18.29 18.13
C GLU A 390 15.59 18.89 16.92
N ASP A 391 15.96 18.40 15.73
CA ASP A 391 15.33 18.76 14.46
C ASP A 391 14.08 17.88 14.25
N LEU A 392 12.93 18.40 14.67
CA LEU A 392 11.63 17.73 14.60
C LEU A 392 10.92 18.09 13.29
N ARG A 393 10.71 17.10 12.43
CA ARG A 393 9.90 17.22 11.22
C ARG A 393 8.49 16.70 11.47
N LEU A 394 7.48 17.53 11.26
CA LEU A 394 6.06 17.16 11.29
C LEU A 394 5.48 17.17 9.87
N LEU A 395 4.95 16.03 9.43
CA LEU A 395 4.25 15.90 8.16
C LEU A 395 2.78 16.29 8.35
N VAL A 396 2.40 17.44 7.79
CA VAL A 396 1.02 17.94 7.80
C VAL A 396 0.36 17.60 6.46
N ILE A 397 -0.79 16.92 6.51
CA ILE A 397 -1.64 16.64 5.36
C ILE A 397 -3.07 17.04 5.73
N ASN A 398 -3.65 17.96 4.96
CA ASN A 398 -5.03 18.41 5.11
C ASN A 398 -5.40 18.86 6.54
N GLY A 399 -4.56 19.72 7.13
CA GLY A 399 -4.76 20.26 8.48
C GLY A 399 -4.55 19.24 9.62
N LYS A 400 -3.86 18.12 9.35
CA LYS A 400 -3.56 17.09 10.36
C LYS A 400 -2.08 16.70 10.31
N VAL A 401 -1.46 16.55 11.47
CA VAL A 401 -0.15 15.90 11.58
C VAL A 401 -0.36 14.40 11.41
N ILE A 402 0.18 13.82 10.34
CA ILE A 402 0.08 12.39 10.03
C ILE A 402 1.26 11.61 10.60
N ALA A 403 2.43 12.25 10.64
CA ALA A 403 3.65 11.68 11.17
C ALA A 403 4.54 12.79 11.71
N ALA A 404 5.36 12.46 12.69
CA ALA A 404 6.45 13.30 13.15
C ALA A 404 7.71 12.48 13.38
N ALA A 405 8.85 13.03 13.02
CA ALA A 405 10.13 12.35 13.16
C ALA A 405 11.26 13.31 13.54
N VAL A 406 12.15 12.87 14.41
CA VAL A 406 13.39 13.58 14.72
C VAL A 406 14.47 13.17 13.73
N ARG A 407 15.07 14.17 13.08
CA ARG A 407 16.24 13.98 12.22
C ARG A 407 17.50 14.12 13.05
N ARG A 408 18.35 13.09 13.05
CA ARG A 408 19.63 13.10 13.75
C ARG A 408 20.79 13.12 12.75
N PRO A 409 21.79 13.99 12.97
CA PRO A 409 23.00 14.00 12.16
C PRO A 409 23.73 12.64 12.20
N PRO A 410 24.53 12.31 11.17
CA PRO A 410 25.29 11.07 11.16
C PRO A 410 26.31 11.04 12.30
N GLU A 411 26.33 9.95 13.05
CA GLU A 411 27.28 9.68 14.13
C GLU A 411 28.00 8.36 13.92
N VAL A 412 29.24 8.29 14.41
CA VAL A 412 30.00 7.05 14.55
C VAL A 412 30.35 6.79 16.01
N VAL A 413 30.43 5.52 16.38
CA VAL A 413 30.79 5.09 17.74
C VAL A 413 32.15 4.41 17.69
N GLY A 414 33.06 4.88 18.53
CA GLY A 414 34.43 4.39 18.58
C GLY A 414 34.50 2.95 19.06
N SER A 415 35.34 2.18 18.40
CA SER A 415 35.57 0.76 18.72
C SER A 415 36.91 0.52 19.43
N GLY A 416 37.70 1.58 19.67
CA GLY A 416 39.07 1.51 20.19
C GLY A 416 40.07 0.78 19.30
N LYS A 417 39.71 0.48 18.04
CA LYS A 417 40.55 -0.27 17.09
C LYS A 417 40.54 0.29 15.67
N HIS A 418 39.41 0.88 15.26
CA HIS A 418 39.23 1.41 13.90
C HIS A 418 39.40 2.93 13.90
N THR A 419 39.90 3.46 12.79
CA THR A 419 39.99 4.91 12.60
C THR A 419 38.62 5.54 12.39
N VAL A 420 38.49 6.85 12.62
CA VAL A 420 37.24 7.61 12.34
C VAL A 420 36.79 7.37 10.90
N ARG A 421 37.71 7.42 9.92
CA ARG A 421 37.43 7.11 8.51
C ARG A 421 36.83 5.72 8.32
N GLN A 422 37.43 4.69 8.93
CA GLN A 422 36.92 3.31 8.82
C GLN A 422 35.54 3.16 9.45
N LEU A 423 35.27 3.86 10.56
CA LEU A 423 33.96 3.88 11.21
C LEU A 423 32.90 4.58 10.34
N ILE A 424 33.26 5.71 9.71
CA ILE A 424 32.38 6.43 8.76
C ILE A 424 32.04 5.53 7.58
N GLU A 425 33.04 4.91 6.95
CA GLU A 425 32.83 4.02 5.82
C GLU A 425 31.95 2.81 6.20
N ALA A 426 32.16 2.22 7.38
CA ALA A 426 31.35 1.12 7.87
C ALA A 426 29.89 1.55 8.13
N GLN A 427 29.68 2.70 8.75
CA GLN A 427 28.35 3.25 8.99
C GLN A 427 27.66 3.61 7.67
N SER A 428 28.38 4.24 6.74
CA SER A 428 27.90 4.61 5.41
C SER A 428 27.43 3.39 4.62
N ARG A 429 28.21 2.29 4.61
CA ARG A 429 27.79 1.01 4.01
C ARG A 429 26.51 0.44 4.64
N ARG A 430 26.41 0.48 5.98
CA ARG A 430 25.22 0.00 6.71
C ARG A 430 23.98 0.83 6.35
N ARG A 431 24.11 2.16 6.29
CA ARG A 431 23.02 3.08 5.93
C ARG A 431 22.57 2.85 4.49
N SER A 432 23.51 2.80 3.55
CA SER A 432 23.23 2.53 2.15
C SER A 432 22.45 1.22 1.96
N ALA A 433 22.85 0.15 2.66
CA ALA A 433 22.12 -1.12 2.63
C ALA A 433 20.70 -1.02 3.22
N ALA A 434 20.53 -0.29 4.33
CA ALA A 434 19.23 -0.15 5.00
C ALA A 434 18.23 0.75 4.25
N THR A 435 18.71 1.69 3.44
CA THR A 435 17.88 2.65 2.70
C THR A 435 17.92 2.40 1.19
N HIS A 436 18.23 1.18 0.75
CA HIS A 436 18.31 0.81 -0.68
C HIS A 436 19.18 1.77 -1.53
N GLY A 437 20.27 2.28 -0.96
CA GLY A 437 21.22 3.18 -1.62
C GLY A 437 21.05 4.66 -1.32
N GLU A 438 19.93 5.07 -0.72
CA GLU A 438 19.59 6.50 -0.57
C GLU A 438 20.49 7.29 0.41
N SER A 439 21.02 6.65 1.45
CA SER A 439 21.74 7.28 2.56
C SER A 439 23.21 6.88 2.56
N VAL A 440 24.10 7.84 2.31
CA VAL A 440 25.57 7.64 2.29
C VAL A 440 26.22 8.79 3.05
N ILE A 441 27.18 8.50 3.92
CA ILE A 441 28.03 9.54 4.52
C ILE A 441 29.22 9.78 3.57
N PRO A 442 29.30 10.92 2.87
CA PRO A 442 30.44 11.24 2.03
C PRO A 442 31.66 11.58 2.90
N VAL A 443 32.85 11.19 2.47
CA VAL A 443 34.11 11.61 3.14
C VAL A 443 34.68 12.79 2.36
N ASP A 444 34.03 13.94 2.51
CA ASP A 444 34.36 15.22 1.87
C ASP A 444 34.99 16.22 2.86
N GLU A 445 35.34 17.42 2.37
CA GLU A 445 35.95 18.48 3.17
C GLU A 445 35.05 18.89 4.36
N VAL A 446 33.74 18.96 4.15
CA VAL A 446 32.75 19.28 5.21
C VAL A 446 32.78 18.24 6.34
N THR A 447 32.90 16.95 5.97
CA THR A 447 33.00 15.84 6.94
C THR A 447 34.34 15.90 7.67
N ALA A 448 35.43 16.17 6.96
CA ALA A 448 36.75 16.33 7.57
C ALA A 448 36.81 17.51 8.54
N ASP A 449 36.19 18.64 8.19
CA ASP A 449 36.12 19.84 9.02
C ASP A 449 35.31 19.60 10.29
N THR A 450 34.14 18.94 10.17
CA THR A 450 33.31 18.60 11.33
C THR A 450 34.07 17.71 12.32
N VAL A 451 34.82 16.72 11.81
CA VAL A 451 35.66 15.83 12.63
C VAL A 451 36.79 16.60 13.32
N ARG A 452 37.46 17.51 12.60
CA ARG A 452 38.57 18.34 13.14
C ARG A 452 38.11 19.30 14.22
N GLU A 453 36.96 19.93 14.03
CA GLU A 453 36.37 20.83 15.02
C GLU A 453 35.99 20.10 16.32
N ALA A 454 35.62 18.82 16.23
CA ALA A 454 35.40 17.96 17.38
C ALA A 454 36.70 17.48 18.05
N GLY A 455 37.86 17.91 17.56
CA GLY A 455 39.18 17.59 18.11
C GLY A 455 39.78 16.27 17.65
N TRP A 456 39.28 15.71 16.54
CA TRP A 456 39.73 14.43 15.99
C TRP A 456 40.26 14.59 14.57
N GLU A 457 41.13 13.68 14.13
CA GLU A 457 41.50 13.54 12.71
C GLU A 457 40.92 12.24 12.12
N LEU A 458 40.67 12.23 10.80
CA LEU A 458 40.03 11.09 10.13
C LEU A 458 40.80 9.77 10.29
N ASP A 459 42.12 9.85 10.44
CA ASP A 459 42.99 8.68 10.53
C ASP A 459 43.33 8.31 11.99
N GLU A 460 42.73 8.97 12.98
CA GLU A 460 42.85 8.63 14.41
C GLU A 460 41.87 7.52 14.82
N VAL A 461 42.29 6.70 15.80
CA VAL A 461 41.45 5.64 16.37
C VAL A 461 40.56 6.21 17.46
N LEU A 462 39.24 6.19 17.21
CA LEU A 462 38.25 6.69 18.16
C LEU A 462 38.11 5.71 19.34
N PRO A 463 38.27 6.16 20.61
CA PRO A 463 38.18 5.31 21.80
C PRO A 463 36.87 4.54 21.91
N VAL A 464 36.89 3.40 22.60
CA VAL A 464 35.69 2.57 22.77
C VAL A 464 34.55 3.37 23.40
N ASN A 465 33.37 3.33 22.78
CA ASN A 465 32.13 4.01 23.20
C ASN A 465 32.11 5.54 23.06
N GLU A 466 33.17 6.17 22.55
CA GLU A 466 33.14 7.60 22.23
C GLU A 466 32.23 7.83 21.02
N ARG A 467 31.30 8.79 21.11
CA ARG A 467 30.40 9.15 20.01
C ARG A 467 30.92 10.39 19.31
N LEU A 468 31.04 10.33 17.99
CA LEU A 468 31.50 11.43 17.17
C LEU A 468 30.46 11.74 16.09
N THR A 469 29.90 12.94 16.14
CA THR A 469 29.09 13.49 15.04
C THR A 469 29.98 13.87 13.89
N VAL A 470 29.73 13.31 12.70
CA VAL A 470 30.63 13.45 11.54
C VAL A 470 30.14 14.46 10.51
N ARG A 471 28.87 14.88 10.58
CA ARG A 471 28.35 16.06 9.86
C ARG A 471 27.32 16.78 10.74
N ARG A 472 27.19 18.10 10.58
CA ARG A 472 26.24 18.93 11.36
C ARG A 472 24.80 18.86 10.86
N THR A 473 24.58 18.55 9.58
CA THR A 473 23.23 18.50 8.98
C THR A 473 22.61 17.11 9.13
N ALA A 474 21.32 17.06 9.45
CA ALA A 474 20.57 15.83 9.67
C ALA A 474 19.88 15.26 8.40
N ASN A 475 20.43 15.57 7.22
CA ASN A 475 19.84 15.13 5.95
C ASN A 475 20.04 13.62 5.74
N LEU A 476 18.95 12.93 5.38
CA LEU A 476 18.94 11.47 5.15
C LEU A 476 19.97 11.05 4.10
N HIS A 477 20.05 11.77 2.97
CA HIS A 477 20.98 11.48 1.87
C HIS A 477 22.44 11.51 2.30
N THR A 478 22.79 12.35 3.29
CA THR A 478 24.16 12.50 3.79
C THR A 478 24.43 11.65 5.04
N GLY A 479 23.64 10.59 5.25
CA GLY A 479 23.84 9.64 6.33
C GLY A 479 23.06 9.91 7.62
N GLY A 480 22.24 10.97 7.65
CA GLY A 480 21.35 11.25 8.77
C GLY A 480 20.36 10.11 9.02
N THR A 481 19.82 10.05 10.24
CA THR A 481 18.78 9.09 10.64
C THR A 481 17.48 9.82 10.93
N ILE A 482 16.37 9.14 10.69
CA ILE A 482 15.01 9.64 10.97
C ILE A 482 14.40 8.69 11.98
N CYS A 483 13.98 9.19 13.13
CA CYS A 483 13.35 8.43 14.19
C CYS A 483 11.89 8.86 14.33
N ASP A 484 10.94 7.94 14.12
CA ASP A 484 9.52 8.21 14.35
C ASP A 484 9.29 8.55 15.83
N VAL A 485 8.63 9.68 16.08
CA VAL A 485 8.26 10.18 17.41
C VAL A 485 6.79 10.60 17.45
N THR A 486 5.99 10.21 16.45
CA THR A 486 4.62 10.71 16.24
C THR A 486 3.74 10.62 17.50
N ASP A 487 3.84 9.53 18.27
CA ASP A 487 3.03 9.33 19.48
C ASP A 487 3.57 10.07 20.72
N GLU A 488 4.79 10.59 20.65
CA GLU A 488 5.48 11.31 21.74
C GLU A 488 5.36 12.84 21.59
N VAL A 489 4.96 13.32 20.40
CA VAL A 489 4.90 14.76 20.11
C VAL A 489 3.85 15.45 20.98
N ASN A 490 4.27 16.53 21.63
CA ASN A 490 3.37 17.40 22.37
C ASN A 490 2.28 17.99 21.45
N PRO A 491 0.99 17.96 21.85
CA PRO A 491 -0.10 18.52 21.06
C PRO A 491 0.07 20.00 20.67
N THR A 492 0.79 20.78 21.46
CA THR A 492 1.14 22.18 21.15
C THR A 492 2.03 22.27 19.92
N LEU A 493 3.04 21.42 19.79
CA LEU A 493 3.93 21.38 18.62
C LEU A 493 3.17 20.93 17.37
N ALA A 494 2.26 19.96 17.51
CA ALA A 494 1.40 19.52 16.42
C ALA A 494 0.49 20.66 15.92
N ARG A 495 -0.10 21.43 16.85
CA ARG A 495 -0.90 22.61 16.51
C ARG A 495 -0.07 23.69 15.82
N VAL A 496 1.14 23.96 16.30
CA VAL A 496 2.06 24.91 15.64
C VAL A 496 2.36 24.51 14.21
N ALA A 497 2.58 23.21 13.94
CA ALA A 497 2.79 22.73 12.58
C ALA A 497 1.57 22.93 11.68
N ILE A 498 0.36 22.68 12.21
CA ILE A 498 -0.89 22.91 11.48
C ILE A 498 -1.07 24.41 11.19
N ASP A 499 -0.92 25.27 12.20
CA ASP A 499 -1.05 26.72 12.06
C ASP A 499 -0.02 27.29 11.06
N ALA A 500 1.21 26.73 11.04
CA ALA A 500 2.23 27.10 10.06
C ALA A 500 1.83 26.71 8.62
N ALA A 501 1.32 25.49 8.43
CA ALA A 501 0.84 25.01 7.13
C ALA A 501 -0.34 25.86 6.63
N ASP A 502 -1.27 26.19 7.53
CA ASP A 502 -2.43 27.04 7.24
C ASP A 502 -2.02 28.48 6.90
N ALA A 503 -1.05 29.06 7.61
CA ALA A 503 -0.53 30.39 7.31
C ALA A 503 0.10 30.45 5.92
N ILE A 504 0.88 29.43 5.54
CA ILE A 504 1.45 29.30 4.20
C ILE A 504 0.34 29.07 3.16
N GLY A 505 -0.72 28.35 3.53
CA GLY A 505 -1.83 27.95 2.68
C GLY A 505 -1.52 26.70 1.86
N ILE A 506 -0.75 25.77 2.42
CA ILE A 506 -0.26 24.57 1.74
C ILE A 506 -0.92 23.30 2.30
N PRO A 507 -1.54 22.44 1.47
CA PRO A 507 -2.31 21.29 1.97
C PRO A 507 -1.44 20.10 2.39
N VAL A 508 -0.21 20.01 1.88
CA VAL A 508 0.75 18.94 2.18
C VAL A 508 2.11 19.57 2.38
N THR A 509 2.68 19.44 3.58
CA THR A 509 4.00 20.01 3.86
C THR A 509 4.71 19.30 4.99
N GLY A 510 6.04 19.27 4.92
CA GLY A 510 6.89 18.92 6.05
C GLY A 510 7.32 20.19 6.78
N ILE A 511 6.84 20.38 8.02
CA ILE A 511 7.21 21.49 8.89
C ILE A 511 8.40 21.08 9.75
N ASP A 512 9.45 21.88 9.74
CA ASP A 512 10.65 21.64 10.53
C ASP A 512 10.71 22.60 11.71
N LEU A 513 10.74 22.04 12.92
CA LEU A 513 10.88 22.76 14.18
C LEU A 513 12.20 22.37 14.84
N MET A 514 12.88 23.36 15.44
CA MET A 514 13.92 23.09 16.42
C MET A 514 13.29 23.09 17.81
N VAL A 515 13.41 21.98 18.53
CA VAL A 515 12.77 21.77 19.84
C VAL A 515 13.77 21.27 20.88
N PRO A 516 13.76 21.76 22.13
CA PRO A 516 14.61 21.17 23.18
C PRO A 516 14.26 19.70 23.47
N ALA A 517 12.97 19.36 23.37
CA ALA A 517 12.43 18.00 23.50
C ALA A 517 11.09 17.89 22.76
N VAL A 518 10.77 16.71 22.23
CA VAL A 518 9.54 16.46 21.43
C VAL A 518 8.25 16.45 22.26
N ASP A 519 8.34 16.19 23.57
CA ASP A 519 7.23 16.19 24.52
C ASP A 519 7.03 17.56 25.20
N GLY A 520 7.94 18.51 24.94
CA GLY A 520 7.87 19.89 25.44
C GLY A 520 7.00 20.81 24.60
N GLU A 521 6.85 22.05 25.07
CA GLU A 521 6.07 23.10 24.37
C GLU A 521 6.96 24.14 23.66
N GLU A 522 8.26 24.15 23.96
CA GLU A 522 9.20 25.11 23.38
C GLU A 522 9.60 24.70 21.96
N TYR A 523 9.57 25.67 21.04
CA TYR A 523 9.89 25.43 19.64
C TYR A 523 10.44 26.69 18.96
N VAL A 524 11.08 26.47 17.81
CA VAL A 524 11.36 27.50 16.81
C VAL A 524 11.11 26.93 15.42
N PHE A 525 10.27 27.57 14.60
CA PHE A 525 10.02 27.16 13.22
C PHE A 525 11.24 27.46 12.33
N ILE A 526 11.75 26.45 11.63
CA ILE A 526 12.96 26.55 10.80
C ILE A 526 12.62 26.69 9.32
N GLU A 527 11.81 25.78 8.78
CA GLU A 527 11.38 25.78 7.39
C GLU A 527 10.11 24.94 7.16
N ALA A 528 9.52 25.10 5.97
CA ALA A 528 8.46 24.26 5.44
C ALA A 528 8.91 23.68 4.10
N ASN A 529 8.50 22.45 3.80
CA ASN A 529 8.86 21.74 2.57
C ASN A 529 7.58 21.38 1.81
N GLU A 530 7.45 21.81 0.55
CA GLU A 530 6.26 21.64 -0.29
C GLU A 530 6.10 20.25 -0.90
N ARG A 531 7.19 19.47 -0.88
CA ARG A 531 7.25 18.10 -1.40
C ARG A 531 7.93 17.19 -0.37
N PRO A 532 7.29 16.94 0.78
CA PRO A 532 7.87 16.09 1.82
C PRO A 532 7.92 14.63 1.36
N GLY A 533 9.01 13.93 1.66
CA GLY A 533 9.16 12.51 1.36
C GLY A 533 8.25 11.65 2.25
N LEU A 534 7.18 11.10 1.70
CA LEU A 534 6.18 10.33 2.46
C LEU A 534 6.74 9.00 2.98
N ALA A 535 7.65 8.36 2.24
CA ALA A 535 8.28 7.09 2.59
C ALA A 535 9.20 7.19 3.82
N ASN A 536 9.70 8.39 4.14
CA ASN A 536 10.64 8.61 5.24
C ASN A 536 9.99 8.50 6.64
N HIS A 537 8.68 8.32 6.69
CA HIS A 537 7.87 8.30 7.89
C HIS A 537 7.22 6.94 8.16
N GLU A 538 7.72 5.86 7.56
CA GLU A 538 7.28 4.50 7.92
C GLU A 538 7.43 4.25 9.43
N PRO A 539 6.47 3.56 10.08
CA PRO A 539 5.32 2.84 9.51
C PRO A 539 4.04 3.68 9.37
N ARG A 540 4.10 5.01 9.47
CA ARG A 540 2.90 5.87 9.47
C ARG A 540 2.19 5.86 8.11
N PRO A 541 0.85 5.94 8.08
CA PRO A 541 0.05 5.79 6.86
C PRO A 541 0.05 7.08 5.99
N THR A 542 1.23 7.57 5.62
CA THR A 542 1.42 8.84 4.92
C THR A 542 0.89 8.82 3.49
N ALA A 543 1.18 7.75 2.73
CA ALA A 543 0.62 7.54 1.39
C ALA A 543 -0.92 7.44 1.45
N LYS A 544 -1.45 6.70 2.43
CA LYS A 544 -2.88 6.58 2.67
C LYS A 544 -3.54 7.95 2.88
N ALA A 545 -2.98 8.77 3.77
CA ALA A 545 -3.50 10.11 4.07
C ALA A 545 -3.40 11.05 2.86
N PHE A 546 -2.33 10.95 2.09
CA PHE A 546 -2.18 11.72 0.84
C PHE A 546 -3.24 11.33 -0.19
N VAL A 547 -3.48 10.04 -0.42
CA VAL A 547 -4.52 9.57 -1.34
C VAL A 547 -5.93 9.89 -0.82
N ASP A 548 -6.15 9.88 0.50
CA ASP A 548 -7.41 10.35 1.12
C ASP A 548 -7.68 11.84 0.79
N LEU A 549 -6.64 12.68 0.80
CA LEU A 549 -6.74 14.09 0.41
C LEU A 549 -7.11 14.24 -1.08
N LEU A 550 -6.44 13.50 -1.97
CA LEU A 550 -6.66 13.61 -3.42
C LEU A 550 -8.01 13.05 -3.84
N PHE A 551 -8.42 11.93 -3.24
CA PHE A 551 -9.64 11.20 -3.59
C PHE A 551 -10.45 10.86 -2.33
N PRO A 552 -11.13 11.84 -1.71
CA PRO A 552 -11.84 11.63 -0.44
C PRO A 552 -12.96 10.59 -0.52
N ARG A 553 -13.48 10.31 -1.73
CA ARG A 553 -14.48 9.25 -1.95
C ARG A 553 -13.92 7.83 -1.99
N THR A 554 -12.59 7.68 -2.11
CA THR A 554 -11.90 6.38 -2.02
C THR A 554 -11.33 6.14 -0.64
N ALA A 555 -11.33 7.16 0.23
CA ALA A 555 -11.06 6.95 1.64
C ALA A 555 -12.06 5.90 2.13
N ALA A 556 -11.55 4.77 2.62
CA ALA A 556 -12.36 3.75 3.24
C ALA A 556 -13.32 4.46 4.20
N THR A 557 -14.63 4.25 4.03
CA THR A 557 -15.64 4.74 4.97
C THR A 557 -15.13 4.41 6.37
N PRO A 558 -14.97 5.38 7.29
CA PRO A 558 -14.59 5.07 8.65
C PRO A 558 -15.50 3.96 9.15
N TRP A 559 -14.93 2.88 9.68
CA TRP A 559 -15.74 1.87 10.35
C TRP A 559 -16.68 2.60 11.30
N ALA A 560 -17.99 2.37 11.14
CA ALA A 560 -18.97 2.81 12.11
C ALA A 560 -18.76 1.98 13.39
N TRP A 561 -17.84 2.43 14.23
CA TRP A 561 -17.82 2.37 15.70
C TRP A 561 -16.41 2.75 16.21
N GLN A 562 -16.24 3.97 16.71
CA GLN A 562 -15.21 4.30 17.69
C GLN A 562 -15.93 4.43 19.03
N PRO A 563 -15.68 3.55 20.03
CA PRO A 563 -16.15 3.84 21.38
C PRO A 563 -15.44 5.12 21.85
N GLU A 564 -16.21 6.10 22.33
CA GLU A 564 -15.62 7.25 23.00
C GLU A 564 -14.74 6.76 24.16
N PRO A 565 -13.64 7.48 24.49
CA PRO A 565 -12.90 7.22 25.70
C PRO A 565 -13.87 7.24 26.88
N VAL A 566 -13.81 6.22 27.72
CA VAL A 566 -14.57 6.21 28.97
C VAL A 566 -14.20 7.48 29.73
N ASP A 567 -15.17 8.37 29.92
CA ASP A 567 -15.07 9.48 30.85
C ASP A 567 -14.65 8.90 32.21
N GLN A 568 -13.40 9.13 32.60
CA GLN A 568 -12.95 8.87 33.96
C GLN A 568 -13.51 9.99 34.82
N GLY A 569 -14.69 9.74 35.39
CA GLY A 569 -15.25 10.52 36.48
C GLY A 569 -14.41 10.43 37.75
#